data_AF-A0A3S1MDF7-F1
#
_entry.id   AF-A0A3S1MDF7-F1
#
_cell.length_a   1.000
_cell.length_b   1.000
_cell.length_c   1.000
_cell.angle_alpha   90.00
_cell.angle_beta   90.00
_cell.angle_gamma   90.00
#
_symmetry.space_group_name_H-M   'P 1'
#
loop_
_entity.id
_entity.type
_entity.pdbx_description
1 polymer ?
#
loop_
_entity_poly.entity_id
_entity_poly.type
_entity_poly.pdbx_seq_one_letter_code
_entity_poly.pdbx_strand_id
1 'polypeptide(L)'
;VVAALARGELRTIAATTWAEYKQHIEKDPALTRRFQVVKIEEPSEAVAVLMLRGVAGVLEQHHKVQILDEAIEAAVALSHRYIPARQLPDKAVSLLDTACARVAISQHATPAEVEDILRRRQALEVESGIIGREAAIGIDVADRQARVDAGLAEAETTLAAAQARWDREKALVAEILDLRAKLRGEGVPLDDAATAAEAESADAAAKAPEQKAPESKIGESKAAETKPQKAKASKAKG
;
A
#
# COMPACT_ATOMS: atom_id res chain seq x y z
N VAL A 1 21.01 23.38 -22.06
CA VAL A 1 20.69 21.93 -22.05
C VAL A 1 20.63 21.34 -23.47
N VAL A 2 19.84 21.91 -24.39
CA VAL A 2 19.72 21.41 -25.79
C VAL A 2 21.06 21.29 -26.53
N ALA A 3 21.99 22.23 -26.35
CA ALA A 3 23.32 22.18 -26.99
C ALA A 3 24.23 21.04 -26.50
N ALA A 4 24.09 20.58 -25.25
CA ALA A 4 24.87 19.48 -24.70
C ALA A 4 24.29 18.10 -25.13
N LEU A 5 22.96 18.00 -25.21
CA LEU A 5 22.27 16.83 -25.79
C LEU A 5 22.62 16.62 -27.27
N ALA A 6 22.80 17.70 -28.02
CA ALA A 6 23.13 17.63 -29.45
C ALA A 6 24.52 17.05 -29.74
N ARG A 7 25.47 17.19 -28.80
CA ARG A 7 26.85 16.66 -28.92
C ARG A 7 27.04 15.28 -28.29
N GLY A 8 26.01 14.73 -27.65
CA GLY A 8 26.09 13.40 -27.01
C GLY A 8 26.92 13.36 -25.72
N GLU A 9 27.23 14.53 -25.14
CA GLU A 9 28.05 14.67 -23.93
C GLU A 9 27.27 14.33 -22.63
N LEU A 10 25.95 14.16 -22.73
CA LEU A 10 25.05 13.94 -21.59
C LEU A 10 24.10 12.77 -21.90
N ARG A 11 24.09 11.74 -21.04
CA ARG A 11 23.07 10.68 -21.02
C ARG A 11 21.96 11.11 -20.08
N THR A 12 20.71 11.07 -20.53
CA THR A 12 19.58 11.58 -19.74
C THR A 12 18.34 10.73 -19.95
N ILE A 13 17.65 10.40 -18.87
CA ILE A 13 16.31 9.82 -18.86
C ILE A 13 15.36 10.92 -18.40
N ALA A 14 14.32 11.17 -19.19
CA ALA A 14 13.27 12.13 -18.85
C ALA A 14 11.96 11.38 -18.58
N ALA A 15 11.26 11.77 -17.52
CA ALA A 15 9.92 11.27 -17.19
C ALA A 15 8.94 12.45 -17.23
N THR A 16 7.85 12.31 -17.99
CA THR A 16 6.85 13.36 -18.18
C THR A 16 5.50 12.74 -18.49
N THR A 17 4.43 13.48 -18.26
CA THR A 17 3.10 13.03 -18.66
C THR A 17 2.92 13.11 -20.18
N TRP A 18 1.96 12.36 -20.72
CA TRP A 18 1.65 12.43 -22.15
C TRP A 18 1.22 13.84 -22.61
N ALA A 19 0.50 14.56 -21.74
CA ALA A 19 0.05 15.92 -22.02
C ALA A 19 1.23 16.88 -22.18
N GLU A 20 2.18 16.84 -21.25
CA GLU A 20 3.40 17.65 -21.28
C GLU A 20 4.31 17.27 -22.45
N TYR A 21 4.44 15.98 -22.76
CA TYR A 21 5.18 15.50 -23.93
C TYR A 21 4.65 16.14 -25.23
N LYS A 22 3.32 16.09 -25.45
CA LYS A 22 2.69 16.71 -26.63
C LYS A 22 2.83 18.23 -26.66
N GLN A 23 2.79 18.87 -25.50
CA GLN A 23 2.82 20.32 -25.42
C GLN A 23 4.24 20.88 -25.66
N HIS A 24 5.27 20.21 -25.15
CA HIS A 24 6.62 20.77 -25.03
C HIS A 24 7.69 20.01 -25.82
N ILE A 25 7.58 18.70 -25.99
CA ILE A 25 8.63 17.87 -26.60
C ILE A 25 8.31 17.60 -28.07
N GLU A 26 7.08 17.15 -28.37
CA GLU A 26 6.67 16.78 -29.73
C GLU A 26 6.74 17.96 -30.72
N LYS A 27 6.52 19.18 -30.22
CA LYS A 27 6.58 20.41 -31.03
C LYS A 27 8.01 20.86 -31.35
N ASP A 28 9.03 20.35 -30.67
CA ASP A 28 10.43 20.72 -30.88
C ASP A 28 11.17 19.64 -31.71
N PRO A 29 11.52 19.91 -32.98
CA PRO A 29 12.24 18.97 -33.84
C PRO A 29 13.63 18.59 -33.33
N ALA A 30 14.27 19.44 -32.51
CA ALA A 30 15.59 19.12 -31.95
C ALA A 30 15.47 18.08 -30.83
N LEU A 31 14.43 18.17 -30.00
CA LEU A 31 14.20 17.25 -28.89
C LEU A 31 13.68 15.90 -29.38
N THR A 32 12.73 15.89 -30.32
CA THR A 32 12.17 14.64 -30.91
C THR A 32 13.22 13.78 -31.64
N ARG A 33 14.32 14.37 -32.10
CA ARG A 33 15.46 13.63 -32.71
C ARG A 33 16.41 13.02 -31.68
N ARG A 34 16.33 13.43 -30.42
CA ARG A 34 17.29 13.04 -29.36
C ARG A 34 16.65 12.21 -28.26
N PHE A 35 15.36 12.38 -28.03
CA PHE A 35 14.59 11.54 -27.13
C PHE A 35 13.86 10.44 -27.90
N GLN A 36 14.07 9.20 -27.47
CA GLN A 36 13.22 8.08 -27.86
C GLN A 36 12.04 8.01 -26.90
N VAL A 37 10.82 7.99 -27.43
CA VAL A 37 9.62 7.80 -26.61
C VAL A 37 9.53 6.33 -26.19
N VAL A 38 9.47 6.11 -24.88
CA VAL A 38 9.14 4.83 -24.27
C VAL A 38 7.85 5.04 -23.48
N LYS A 39 6.75 4.46 -23.94
CA LYS A 39 5.44 4.61 -23.29
C LYS A 39 5.34 3.60 -22.15
N ILE A 40 5.06 4.12 -20.95
CA ILE A 40 4.80 3.30 -19.76
C ILE A 40 3.31 3.44 -19.46
N GLU A 41 2.58 2.32 -19.50
CA GLU A 41 1.15 2.28 -19.20
C GLU A 41 0.90 1.84 -17.76
N GLU A 42 -0.29 2.14 -17.25
CA GLU A 42 -0.73 1.63 -15.94
C GLU A 42 -0.73 0.09 -15.96
N PRO A 43 -0.12 -0.58 -14.96
CA PRO A 43 -0.11 -2.03 -14.91
C PRO A 43 -1.51 -2.59 -14.68
N SER A 44 -1.75 -3.80 -15.19
CA SER A 44 -2.94 -4.57 -14.80
C SER A 44 -2.93 -4.90 -13.30
N GLU A 45 -4.08 -5.22 -12.74
CA GLU A 45 -4.21 -5.64 -11.33
C GLU A 45 -3.23 -6.78 -10.97
N ALA A 46 -3.14 -7.82 -11.82
CA ALA A 46 -2.25 -8.95 -11.59
C ALA A 46 -0.77 -8.53 -11.56
N VAL A 47 -0.36 -7.61 -12.43
CA VAL A 47 1.01 -7.08 -12.44
C VAL A 47 1.25 -6.20 -11.21
N ALA A 48 0.28 -5.37 -10.83
CA ALA A 48 0.38 -4.53 -9.63
C ALA A 48 0.50 -5.37 -8.35
N VAL A 49 -0.21 -6.49 -8.23
CA VAL A 49 -0.05 -7.43 -7.10
C VAL A 49 1.39 -7.94 -7.01
N LEU A 50 1.98 -8.36 -8.14
CA LEU A 50 3.38 -8.80 -8.17
C LEU A 50 4.35 -7.68 -7.77
N MET A 51 4.11 -6.45 -8.23
CA MET A 51 4.92 -5.29 -7.84
C MET A 51 4.82 -5.03 -6.32
N LEU A 52 3.61 -5.08 -5.74
CA LEU A 52 3.42 -4.89 -4.31
C LEU A 52 4.06 -5.98 -3.46
N ARG A 53 4.10 -7.24 -3.94
CA ARG A 53 4.85 -8.32 -3.26
C ARG A 53 6.34 -8.00 -3.11
N GLY A 54 6.94 -7.33 -4.09
CA GLY A 54 8.32 -6.85 -4.00
C GLY A 54 8.51 -5.74 -2.97
N VAL A 55 7.51 -4.87 -2.79
CA VAL A 55 7.57 -3.74 -1.84
C VAL A 55 7.15 -4.14 -0.42
N ALA A 56 6.39 -5.23 -0.27
CA ALA A 56 5.81 -5.68 0.99
C ALA A 56 6.87 -5.85 2.09
N GLY A 57 8.02 -6.46 1.77
CA GLY A 57 9.10 -6.66 2.74
C GLY A 57 9.63 -5.36 3.34
N VAL A 58 9.77 -4.31 2.53
CA VAL A 58 10.22 -2.98 2.99
C VAL A 58 9.17 -2.34 3.90
N LEU A 59 7.88 -2.44 3.54
CA LEU A 59 6.78 -1.90 4.37
C LEU A 59 6.64 -2.64 5.70
N GLU A 60 6.76 -3.97 5.69
CA GLU A 60 6.74 -4.80 6.90
C GLU A 60 7.87 -4.41 7.87
N GLN A 61 9.08 -4.19 7.36
CA GLN A 61 10.21 -3.76 8.18
C GLN A 61 10.02 -2.36 8.74
N HIS A 62 9.56 -1.42 7.91
CA HIS A 62 9.34 -0.03 8.31
C HIS A 62 8.28 0.09 9.42
N HIS A 63 7.14 -0.58 9.27
CA HIS A 63 6.02 -0.50 10.21
C HIS A 63 6.07 -1.55 11.32
N LYS A 64 6.99 -2.52 11.26
CA LYS A 64 7.07 -3.67 12.17
C LYS A 64 5.76 -4.48 12.23
N VAL A 65 5.11 -4.62 11.09
CA VAL A 65 3.86 -5.39 10.95
C VAL A 65 4.07 -6.56 10.00
N GLN A 66 3.15 -7.51 10.03
CA GLN A 66 3.06 -8.54 9.00
C GLN A 66 2.01 -8.12 7.96
N ILE A 67 2.35 -8.26 6.70
CA ILE A 67 1.46 -8.09 5.56
C ILE A 67 1.14 -9.49 5.02
N LEU A 68 -0.14 -9.82 5.00
CA LEU A 68 -0.61 -11.06 4.38
C LEU A 68 -0.79 -10.84 2.87
N ASP A 69 -0.63 -11.89 2.07
CA ASP A 69 -0.78 -11.81 0.62
C ASP A 69 -2.20 -11.38 0.20
N GLU A 70 -3.21 -11.84 0.94
CA GLU A 70 -4.61 -11.40 0.77
C GLU A 70 -4.79 -9.88 1.00
N ALA A 71 -3.97 -9.26 1.86
CA ALA A 71 -4.02 -7.82 2.10
C ALA A 71 -3.44 -7.05 0.89
N ILE A 72 -2.45 -7.62 0.21
CA ILE A 72 -1.89 -7.07 -1.03
C ILE A 72 -2.94 -7.12 -2.14
N GLU A 73 -3.57 -8.29 -2.35
CA GLU A 73 -4.63 -8.45 -3.34
C GLU A 73 -5.80 -7.49 -3.08
N ALA A 74 -6.24 -7.40 -1.82
CA ALA A 74 -7.29 -6.46 -1.42
C ALA A 74 -6.88 -5.00 -1.64
N ALA A 75 -5.65 -4.61 -1.33
CA ALA A 75 -5.17 -3.25 -1.55
C ALA A 75 -5.20 -2.87 -3.04
N VAL A 76 -4.80 -3.76 -3.94
CA VAL A 76 -4.89 -3.54 -5.39
C VAL A 76 -6.34 -3.45 -5.85
N ALA A 77 -7.17 -4.46 -5.53
CA ALA A 77 -8.55 -4.52 -6.00
C ALA A 77 -9.39 -3.33 -5.52
N LEU A 78 -9.27 -2.97 -4.23
CA LEU A 78 -10.04 -1.87 -3.65
C LEU A 78 -9.54 -0.50 -4.13
N SER A 79 -8.22 -0.29 -4.22
CA SER A 79 -7.69 0.98 -4.72
C SER A 79 -8.03 1.18 -6.20
N HIS A 80 -7.98 0.11 -7.01
CA HIS A 80 -8.37 0.17 -8.41
C HIS A 80 -9.85 0.56 -8.57
N ARG A 81 -10.74 -0.04 -7.78
CA ARG A 81 -12.19 0.20 -7.85
C ARG A 81 -12.63 1.56 -7.31
N TYR A 82 -12.04 2.03 -6.21
CA TYR A 82 -12.57 3.17 -5.45
C TYR A 82 -11.70 4.43 -5.50
N ILE A 83 -10.48 4.37 -6.06
CA ILE A 83 -9.57 5.52 -6.20
C ILE A 83 -9.24 5.73 -7.68
N PRO A 84 -10.19 6.23 -8.50
CA PRO A 84 -10.00 6.40 -9.94
C PRO A 84 -9.10 7.58 -10.32
N ALA A 85 -8.89 8.54 -9.41
CA ALA A 85 -8.07 9.73 -9.67
C ALA A 85 -6.56 9.45 -9.68
N ARG A 86 -6.14 8.23 -9.27
CA ARG A 86 -4.74 7.80 -9.18
C ARG A 86 -4.54 6.49 -9.93
N GLN A 87 -3.29 6.21 -10.28
CA GLN A 87 -2.89 5.05 -11.08
C GLN A 87 -2.25 3.97 -10.21
N LEU A 88 -2.42 2.70 -10.59
CA LEU A 88 -1.61 1.60 -10.08
C LEU A 88 -0.15 1.76 -10.55
N PRO A 89 0.83 1.23 -9.80
CA PRO A 89 0.70 0.58 -8.49
C PRO A 89 0.67 1.57 -7.31
N ASP A 90 0.99 2.85 -7.55
CA ASP A 90 1.20 3.89 -6.54
C ASP A 90 0.02 4.02 -5.55
N LYS A 91 -1.23 4.04 -6.04
CA LYS A 91 -2.41 4.10 -5.16
C LYS A 91 -2.56 2.91 -4.22
N ALA A 92 -2.19 1.70 -4.67
CA ALA A 92 -2.28 0.50 -3.87
C ALA A 92 -1.16 0.48 -2.80
N VAL A 93 0.04 0.94 -3.17
CA VAL A 93 1.15 1.12 -2.22
C VAL A 93 0.77 2.09 -1.12
N SER A 94 0.22 3.28 -1.45
CA SER A 94 -0.19 4.25 -0.43
C SER A 94 -1.29 3.72 0.49
N LEU A 95 -2.26 2.97 -0.06
CA LEU A 95 -3.33 2.37 0.72
C LEU A 95 -2.77 1.33 1.70
N LEU A 96 -1.88 0.46 1.21
CA LEU A 96 -1.24 -0.56 2.02
C LEU A 96 -0.36 0.06 3.12
N ASP A 97 0.42 1.08 2.79
CA ASP A 97 1.26 1.84 3.73
C ASP A 97 0.42 2.47 4.85
N THR A 98 -0.71 3.08 4.50
CA THR A 98 -1.64 3.69 5.48
C THR A 98 -2.25 2.62 6.40
N ALA A 99 -2.58 1.45 5.85
CA ALA A 99 -3.09 0.33 6.62
C ALA A 99 -2.01 -0.20 7.59
N CYS A 100 -0.76 -0.34 7.13
CA CYS A 100 0.37 -0.75 7.97
C CYS A 100 0.60 0.23 9.13
N ALA A 101 0.62 1.53 8.84
CA ALA A 101 0.76 2.57 9.86
C ALA A 101 -0.36 2.49 10.92
N ARG A 102 -1.61 2.30 10.48
CA ARG A 102 -2.75 2.15 11.39
C ARG A 102 -2.62 0.91 12.29
N VAL A 103 -2.16 -0.22 11.75
CA VAL A 103 -1.92 -1.43 12.54
C VAL A 103 -0.81 -1.20 13.55
N ALA A 104 0.31 -0.61 13.14
CA ALA A 104 1.42 -0.29 14.04
C ALA A 104 0.99 0.61 15.21
N ILE A 105 0.19 1.66 14.94
CA ILE A 105 -0.38 2.52 15.99
C ILE A 105 -1.28 1.71 16.92
N SER A 106 -2.14 0.84 16.37
CA SER A 106 -3.07 0.05 17.18
C SER A 106 -2.39 -0.94 18.13
N GLN A 107 -1.20 -1.45 17.79
CA GLN A 107 -0.45 -2.35 18.66
C GLN A 107 0.08 -1.67 19.93
N HIS A 108 0.29 -0.35 19.87
CA HIS A 108 0.72 0.45 21.01
C HIS A 108 -0.44 1.07 21.80
N ALA A 109 -1.65 1.06 21.24
CA ALA A 109 -2.84 1.60 21.88
C ALA A 109 -3.33 0.68 23.01
N THR A 110 -3.89 1.29 24.06
CA THR A 110 -4.59 0.56 25.12
C THR A 110 -5.81 -0.15 24.53
N PRO A 111 -6.00 -1.47 24.79
CA PRO A 111 -7.16 -2.20 24.32
C PRO A 111 -8.45 -1.60 24.87
N ALA A 112 -9.51 -1.61 24.05
CA ALA A 112 -10.82 -1.09 24.45
C ALA A 112 -11.34 -1.73 25.75
N GLU A 113 -11.11 -3.03 25.93
CA GLU A 113 -11.46 -3.75 27.16
C GLU A 113 -10.82 -3.12 28.42
N VAL A 114 -9.52 -2.80 28.35
CA VAL A 114 -8.79 -2.16 29.46
C VAL A 114 -9.32 -0.73 29.68
N GLU A 115 -9.56 0.01 28.61
CA GLU A 115 -10.09 1.37 28.68
C GLU A 115 -11.50 1.41 29.31
N ASP A 116 -12.37 0.48 28.96
CA ASP A 116 -13.72 0.37 29.52
C ASP A 116 -13.70 0.05 31.02
N ILE A 117 -12.80 -0.84 31.46
CA ILE A 117 -12.61 -1.15 32.88
C ILE A 117 -12.10 0.08 33.64
N LEU A 118 -11.12 0.81 33.08
CA LEU A 118 -10.61 2.04 33.68
C LEU A 118 -11.69 3.12 33.82
N ARG A 119 -12.53 3.32 32.79
CA ARG A 119 -13.67 4.25 32.86
C ARG A 119 -14.67 3.82 33.93
N ARG A 120 -14.98 2.52 34.03
CA ARG A 120 -15.87 2.00 35.08
C ARG A 120 -15.30 2.25 36.48
N ARG A 121 -14.01 1.98 36.68
CA ARG A 121 -13.32 2.24 37.95
C ARG A 121 -13.37 3.73 38.30
N GLN A 122 -13.08 4.61 37.36
CA GLN A 122 -13.14 6.05 37.55
C GLN A 122 -14.55 6.53 37.95
N ALA A 123 -15.61 5.98 37.32
CA ALA A 123 -16.98 6.32 37.70
C ALA A 123 -17.29 5.91 39.15
N LEU A 124 -16.85 4.73 39.58
CA LEU A 124 -16.99 4.24 40.95
C LEU A 124 -16.17 5.07 41.95
N GLU A 125 -14.96 5.49 41.60
CA GLU A 125 -14.13 6.38 42.43
C GLU A 125 -14.81 7.74 42.65
N VAL A 126 -15.39 8.31 41.58
CA VAL A 126 -16.18 9.55 41.67
C VAL A 126 -17.39 9.35 42.59
N GLU A 127 -18.08 8.22 42.45
CA GLU A 127 -19.22 7.88 43.30
C GLU A 127 -18.80 7.72 44.77
N SER A 128 -17.72 7.00 45.06
CA SER A 128 -17.17 6.87 46.41
C SER A 128 -16.82 8.22 47.03
N GLY A 129 -16.29 9.16 46.23
CA GLY A 129 -16.01 10.52 46.68
C GLY A 129 -17.27 11.33 47.01
N ILE A 130 -18.38 11.11 46.28
CA ILE A 130 -19.69 11.70 46.61
C ILE A 130 -20.21 11.12 47.91
N ILE A 131 -20.18 9.79 48.04
CA ILE A 131 -20.66 9.09 49.24
C ILE A 131 -19.90 9.55 50.48
N GLY A 132 -18.57 9.71 50.40
CA GLY A 132 -17.77 10.22 51.51
C GLY A 132 -18.20 11.62 51.97
N ARG A 133 -18.63 12.49 51.06
CA ARG A 133 -19.16 13.82 51.41
C ARG A 133 -20.56 13.74 52.04
N GLU A 134 -21.41 12.86 51.53
CA GLU A 134 -22.76 12.63 52.07
C GLU A 134 -22.70 12.02 53.49
N ALA A 135 -21.79 11.06 53.71
CA ALA A 135 -21.53 10.49 55.03
C ALA A 135 -21.08 11.55 56.04
N ALA A 136 -20.24 12.50 55.62
CA ALA A 136 -19.73 13.56 56.50
C ALA A 136 -20.82 14.52 57.01
N ILE A 137 -21.94 14.64 56.27
CA ILE A 137 -23.12 15.43 56.69
C ILE A 137 -24.22 14.57 57.34
N GLY A 138 -23.94 13.30 57.61
CA GLY A 138 -24.83 12.40 58.36
C GLY A 138 -25.90 11.68 57.53
N ILE A 139 -25.76 11.63 56.21
CA ILE A 139 -26.65 10.83 55.35
C ILE A 139 -26.28 9.35 55.49
N ASP A 140 -27.28 8.47 55.60
CA ASP A 140 -27.06 7.03 55.59
C ASP A 140 -26.70 6.55 54.18
N VAL A 141 -25.51 5.98 54.06
CA VAL A 141 -24.91 5.56 52.80
C VAL A 141 -24.34 4.15 52.85
N ALA A 142 -24.52 3.40 53.95
CA ALA A 142 -23.81 2.16 54.21
C ALA A 142 -23.95 1.13 53.06
N ASP A 143 -25.19 0.89 52.61
CA ASP A 143 -25.48 -0.06 51.52
C ASP A 143 -24.95 0.42 50.16
N ARG A 144 -24.86 1.73 49.95
CA ARG A 144 -24.34 2.31 48.71
C ARG A 144 -22.81 2.23 48.69
N GLN A 145 -22.16 2.58 49.81
CA GLN A 145 -20.71 2.46 49.97
C GLN A 145 -20.25 1.02 49.79
N ALA A 146 -20.91 0.05 50.44
CA ALA A 146 -20.57 -1.36 50.31
C ALA A 146 -20.66 -1.88 48.87
N ARG A 147 -21.65 -1.41 48.09
CA ARG A 147 -21.78 -1.75 46.66
C ARG A 147 -20.67 -1.14 45.81
N VAL A 148 -20.31 0.12 46.06
CA VAL A 148 -19.23 0.81 45.34
C VAL A 148 -17.88 0.17 45.66
N ASP A 149 -17.61 -0.15 46.92
CA ASP A 149 -16.38 -0.82 47.36
C ASP A 149 -16.23 -2.20 46.72
N ALA A 150 -17.32 -2.99 46.69
CA ALA A 150 -17.34 -4.28 46.01
C ALA A 150 -17.07 -4.12 44.49
N GLY A 151 -17.70 -3.13 43.86
CA GLY A 151 -17.48 -2.81 42.45
C GLY A 151 -16.06 -2.34 42.13
N LEU A 152 -15.43 -1.57 43.02
CA LEU A 152 -14.04 -1.16 42.88
C LEU A 152 -13.10 -2.37 42.97
N ALA A 153 -13.29 -3.25 43.96
CA ALA A 153 -12.50 -4.46 44.12
C ALA A 153 -12.63 -5.40 42.90
N GLU A 154 -13.84 -5.54 42.35
CA GLU A 154 -14.10 -6.30 41.13
C GLU A 154 -13.39 -5.67 39.92
N ALA A 155 -13.50 -4.36 39.75
CA ALA A 155 -12.87 -3.62 38.66
C ALA A 155 -11.34 -3.71 38.74
N GLU A 156 -10.74 -3.60 39.93
CA GLU A 156 -9.30 -3.77 40.14
C GLU A 156 -8.83 -5.18 39.79
N THR A 157 -9.56 -6.20 40.22
CA THR A 157 -9.25 -7.61 39.91
C THR A 157 -9.30 -7.86 38.40
N THR A 158 -10.35 -7.37 37.76
CA THR A 158 -10.56 -7.52 36.31
C THR A 158 -9.51 -6.74 35.53
N LEU A 159 -9.17 -5.52 35.96
CA LEU A 159 -8.13 -4.69 35.36
C LEU A 159 -6.77 -5.39 35.44
N ALA A 160 -6.41 -5.95 36.60
CA ALA A 160 -5.15 -6.67 36.77
C ALA A 160 -5.07 -7.89 35.84
N ALA A 161 -6.16 -8.64 35.69
CA ALA A 161 -6.22 -9.78 34.78
C ALA A 161 -6.10 -9.36 33.30
N ALA A 162 -6.83 -8.32 32.89
CA ALA A 162 -6.79 -7.79 31.53
C ALA A 162 -5.41 -7.21 31.18
N GLN A 163 -4.80 -6.47 32.10
CA GLN A 163 -3.45 -5.92 31.95
C GLN A 163 -2.41 -7.04 31.83
N ALA A 164 -2.45 -8.04 32.70
CA ALA A 164 -1.55 -9.18 32.63
C ALA A 164 -1.69 -9.96 31.32
N ARG A 165 -2.91 -10.09 30.79
CA ARG A 165 -3.15 -10.69 29.47
C ARG A 165 -2.55 -9.83 28.35
N TRP A 166 -2.79 -8.54 28.37
CA TRP A 166 -2.27 -7.61 27.36
C TRP A 166 -0.74 -7.59 27.32
N ASP A 167 -0.10 -7.59 28.48
CA ASP A 167 1.37 -7.62 28.57
C ASP A 167 1.96 -8.94 28.05
N ARG A 168 1.29 -10.07 28.31
CA ARG A 168 1.65 -11.37 27.71
C ARG A 168 1.50 -11.36 26.18
N GLU A 169 0.39 -10.86 25.66
CA GLU A 169 0.13 -10.78 24.23
C GLU A 169 1.16 -9.88 23.52
N LYS A 170 1.50 -8.73 24.10
CA LYS A 170 2.58 -7.85 23.60
C LYS A 170 3.93 -8.57 23.54
N ALA A 171 4.29 -9.30 24.59
CA ALA A 171 5.54 -10.05 24.63
C ALA A 171 5.59 -11.12 23.52
N LEU A 172 4.50 -11.87 23.32
CA LEU A 172 4.38 -12.86 22.26
C LEU A 172 4.47 -12.24 20.86
N VAL A 173 3.81 -11.10 20.63
CA VAL A 173 3.89 -10.40 19.35
C VAL A 173 5.33 -9.95 19.06
N ALA A 174 6.03 -9.39 20.05
CA ALA A 174 7.43 -9.02 19.90
C ALA A 174 8.32 -10.23 19.57
N GLU A 175 8.13 -11.36 20.27
CA GLU A 175 8.85 -12.60 20.01
C GLU A 175 8.58 -13.15 18.61
N ILE A 176 7.32 -13.15 18.16
CA ILE A 176 6.94 -13.60 16.82
C ILE A 176 7.59 -12.72 15.73
N LEU A 177 7.59 -11.40 15.92
CA LEU A 177 8.20 -10.48 14.97
C LEU A 177 9.71 -10.68 14.89
N ASP A 178 10.38 -10.86 16.03
CA ASP A 178 11.82 -11.13 16.10
C ASP A 178 12.18 -12.48 15.46
N LEU A 179 11.43 -13.54 15.76
CA LEU A 179 11.64 -14.86 15.17
C LEU A 179 11.45 -14.83 13.66
N ARG A 180 10.44 -14.12 13.17
CA ARG A 180 10.21 -13.95 11.73
C ARG A 180 11.27 -13.09 11.07
N ALA A 181 11.79 -12.06 11.74
CA ALA A 181 12.91 -11.29 11.24
C ALA A 181 14.16 -12.16 11.08
N LYS A 182 14.45 -13.04 12.05
CA LYS A 182 15.55 -14.02 11.96
C LYS A 182 15.35 -15.01 10.81
N LEU A 183 14.16 -15.60 10.69
CA LEU A 183 13.83 -16.53 9.62
C LEU A 183 13.90 -15.89 8.22
N ARG A 184 13.52 -14.61 8.08
CA ARG A 184 13.68 -13.86 6.82
C ARG A 184 15.14 -13.47 6.56
N GLY A 185 15.92 -13.18 7.58
CA GLY A 185 17.37 -12.97 7.44
C GLY A 185 18.11 -14.24 7.01
N GLU A 186 17.61 -15.41 7.39
CA GLU A 186 18.12 -16.72 6.95
C GLU A 186 17.54 -17.15 5.58
N GLY A 187 16.36 -16.64 5.21
CA GLY A 187 15.69 -16.91 3.94
C GLY A 187 15.87 -15.79 2.93
N VAL A 188 16.92 -15.88 2.11
CA VAL A 188 17.17 -15.21 0.80
C VAL A 188 16.62 -13.77 0.65
N PRO A 189 17.48 -12.75 0.46
CA PRO A 189 17.02 -11.40 0.10
C PRO A 189 16.17 -11.46 -1.18
N LEU A 190 14.88 -11.17 -1.08
CA LEU A 190 13.99 -11.01 -2.23
C LEU A 190 14.37 -9.79 -3.10
N ASP A 191 15.29 -8.94 -2.61
CA ASP A 191 15.80 -7.76 -3.32
C ASP A 191 16.96 -8.07 -4.29
N ASP A 192 17.62 -9.22 -4.20
CA ASP A 192 18.79 -9.52 -5.05
C ASP A 192 18.42 -9.92 -6.49
N ALA A 193 17.15 -10.22 -6.76
CA ALA A 193 16.67 -10.50 -8.12
C ALA A 193 16.59 -9.22 -8.99
N ALA A 194 16.43 -8.05 -8.38
CA ALA A 194 16.45 -6.78 -9.11
C ALA A 194 17.88 -6.32 -9.42
N THR A 195 18.82 -6.54 -8.51
CA THR A 195 20.23 -6.15 -8.68
C THR A 195 21.01 -7.11 -9.59
N ALA A 196 20.68 -8.40 -9.63
CA ALA A 196 21.30 -9.35 -10.55
C ALA A 196 20.90 -9.12 -12.03
N ALA A 197 19.66 -8.70 -12.29
CA ALA A 197 19.18 -8.39 -13.63
C ALA A 197 19.82 -7.11 -14.21
N GLU A 198 20.24 -6.17 -13.36
CA GLU A 198 20.99 -4.98 -13.76
C GLU A 198 22.45 -5.32 -14.13
N ALA A 199 23.06 -6.34 -13.52
CA ALA A 199 24.42 -6.76 -13.83
C ALA A 199 24.52 -7.57 -15.13
N GLU A 200 23.55 -8.45 -15.43
CA GLU A 200 23.57 -9.26 -16.67
C GLU A 200 23.16 -8.47 -17.92
N SER A 201 22.31 -7.44 -17.79
CA SER A 201 21.91 -6.59 -18.92
C SER A 201 22.99 -5.58 -19.34
N ALA A 202 23.90 -5.21 -18.44
CA ALA A 202 25.03 -4.33 -18.74
C ALA A 202 26.10 -5.01 -19.61
N ASP A 203 26.31 -6.32 -19.46
CA ASP A 203 27.34 -7.05 -20.23
C ASP A 203 26.82 -7.51 -21.62
N ALA A 204 25.52 -7.76 -21.76
CA ALA A 204 24.90 -8.13 -23.04
C ALA A 204 24.81 -6.94 -24.03
N ALA A 205 24.68 -5.71 -23.55
CA ALA A 205 24.63 -4.51 -24.40
C ALA A 205 25.99 -4.11 -25.00
N ALA A 206 27.10 -4.70 -24.52
CA ALA A 206 28.45 -4.40 -25.01
C ALA A 206 28.87 -5.24 -26.23
N LYS A 207 28.08 -6.25 -26.65
CA LYS A 207 28.42 -7.13 -27.79
C LYS A 207 27.20 -7.50 -28.65
N ALA A 208 26.76 -6.60 -29.53
CA ALA A 208 26.05 -6.99 -30.76
C ALA A 208 26.31 -5.98 -31.90
N PRO A 209 26.50 -6.42 -33.16
CA PRO A 209 27.03 -5.60 -34.25
C PRO A 209 25.94 -4.86 -35.04
N GLU A 210 26.34 -3.72 -35.61
CA GLU A 210 25.53 -2.88 -36.51
C GLU A 210 24.88 -3.67 -37.66
N GLN A 211 23.55 -3.58 -37.78
CA GLN A 211 22.84 -3.96 -39.01
C GLN A 211 22.11 -2.73 -39.59
N LYS A 212 22.46 -2.44 -40.84
CA LYS A 212 21.89 -1.37 -41.69
C LYS A 212 20.37 -1.55 -41.86
N ALA A 213 19.67 -0.42 -41.78
CA ALA A 213 18.24 -0.28 -42.07
C ALA A 213 17.90 -0.65 -43.53
N PRO A 214 16.75 -1.29 -43.80
CA PRO A 214 16.20 -1.35 -45.15
C PRO A 214 15.30 -0.13 -45.42
N GLU A 215 15.51 0.49 -46.57
CA GLU A 215 14.71 1.58 -47.12
C GLU A 215 13.31 1.10 -47.52
N SER A 216 12.27 1.84 -47.12
CA SER A 216 10.89 1.59 -47.50
C SER A 216 10.59 2.10 -48.91
N LYS A 217 10.43 1.17 -49.86
CA LYS A 217 9.83 1.48 -51.17
C LYS A 217 8.30 1.46 -51.05
N ILE A 218 7.71 2.62 -51.29
CA ILE A 218 6.29 2.85 -51.55
C ILE A 218 5.92 2.05 -52.81
N GLY A 219 4.98 1.11 -52.67
CA GLY A 219 4.39 0.35 -53.76
C GLY A 219 2.88 0.50 -53.74
N GLU A 220 2.34 1.21 -54.73
CA GLU A 220 0.91 1.26 -55.03
C GLU A 220 0.36 -0.15 -55.25
N SER A 221 -0.81 -0.45 -54.66
CA SER A 221 -1.62 -1.57 -55.15
C SER A 221 -3.09 -1.16 -55.21
N LYS A 222 -3.65 -1.40 -56.39
CA LYS A 222 -5.00 -1.12 -56.87
C LYS A 222 -6.06 -1.78 -55.99
N ALA A 223 -7.09 -1.02 -55.63
CA ALA A 223 -8.35 -1.56 -55.11
C ALA A 223 -9.15 -2.19 -56.26
N ALA A 224 -9.35 -3.50 -56.20
CA ALA A 224 -10.32 -4.23 -57.00
C ALA A 224 -11.61 -4.42 -56.18
N GLU A 225 -12.74 -4.13 -56.83
CA GLU A 225 -14.10 -4.28 -56.33
C GLU A 225 -14.43 -5.73 -55.90
N THR A 226 -15.18 -5.89 -54.80
CA THR A 226 -16.21 -6.95 -54.73
C THR A 226 -17.31 -6.58 -53.71
N LYS A 227 -18.55 -6.46 -54.18
CA LYS A 227 -19.79 -6.50 -53.40
C LYS A 227 -20.15 -7.96 -53.07
N PRO A 228 -20.83 -8.25 -51.95
CA PRO A 228 -22.28 -8.55 -52.02
C PRO A 228 -23.08 -8.02 -50.79
N GLN A 229 -24.21 -7.32 -51.00
CA GLN A 229 -25.60 -7.79 -50.92
C GLN A 229 -26.14 -8.29 -49.55
N LYS A 230 -26.94 -7.40 -48.94
CA LYS A 230 -28.23 -7.57 -48.24
C LYS A 230 -28.43 -8.76 -47.27
N ALA A 231 -28.64 -8.43 -45.99
CA ALA A 231 -29.53 -9.18 -45.10
C ALA A 231 -30.56 -8.22 -44.46
N LYS A 232 -31.84 -8.59 -44.64
CA LYS A 232 -33.03 -7.94 -44.07
C LYS A 232 -33.11 -8.23 -42.57
N ALA A 233 -33.38 -7.22 -41.74
CA ALA A 233 -33.87 -7.43 -40.38
C ALA A 233 -35.37 -7.07 -40.33
N SER A 234 -36.21 -8.08 -40.18
CA SER A 234 -37.63 -7.95 -39.90
C SER A 234 -37.85 -7.61 -38.42
N LYS A 235 -38.55 -6.50 -38.16
CA LYS A 235 -39.30 -6.25 -36.91
C LYS A 235 -40.44 -7.28 -36.80
N ALA A 236 -40.61 -7.92 -35.64
CA ALA A 236 -41.89 -8.13 -34.96
C ALA A 236 -41.79 -9.08 -33.74
N LYS A 237 -42.13 -8.52 -32.57
CA LYS A 237 -43.09 -9.01 -31.55
C LYS A 237 -42.76 -10.29 -30.74
N GLY A 238 -42.88 -10.16 -29.42
CA GLY A 238 -42.98 -11.26 -28.46
C GLY A 238 -42.43 -10.88 -27.11
#